data_AF-A0A7S2MPD5-F1
#
_entry.id   AF-A0A7S2MPD5-F1
#
_cell.length_a   1.000
_cell.length_b   1.000
_cell.length_c   1.000
_cell.angle_alpha   90.00
_cell.angle_beta   90.00
_cell.angle_gamma   90.00
#
_symmetry.space_group_name_H-M   'P 1'
#
loop_
_entity.id
_entity.type
_entity.pdbx_description
1 polymer ?
#
loop_
_entity_poly.entity_id
_entity_poly.type
_entity_poly.pdbx_seq_one_letter_code
_entity_poly.pdbx_strand_id
1 'polypeptide(L)'
;MCRRQVENGTIVSPAAVSGFQKRRGSIIGAFSLQTVTFAVAYYAQNSGILNLQPADEYCQNQNNESSCTRADLFAFETACGVMLFYSAYIGMTSWHITKTAHKSIPSTREGRLFGHIKDGEQLMAVVFSLQSWDLIVSMIIPELNSFLFLAHHFMASLIAYFSLEYEYVHHYALFAGGVSEISTIFLVFINIAKFFPPQDDTPSASFIFICQVCFAIAFLVYRIILWFKVTIRLWSDGLSALKDGTAEKYRPGKSYVLVTFLLVNALLGALQVLWFTEICTKAAEILLVSPGA
;
A
#
# COMPACT_ATOMS: atom_id res chain seq x y z
N MET A 1 -19.33 -24.62 -19.36
CA MET A 1 -18.96 -25.09 -18.01
C MET A 1 -17.76 -26.03 -18.12
N CYS A 2 -16.53 -25.52 -18.04
CA CYS A 2 -15.32 -26.36 -17.99
C CYS A 2 -15.10 -26.82 -16.56
N ARG A 3 -15.24 -28.12 -16.31
CA ARG A 3 -14.77 -28.79 -15.09
C ARG A 3 -13.26 -28.58 -14.99
N ARG A 4 -12.80 -27.82 -14.00
CA ARG A 4 -11.40 -27.85 -13.57
C ARG A 4 -11.17 -29.23 -12.96
N GLN A 5 -10.44 -30.10 -13.67
CA GLN A 5 -9.91 -31.32 -13.07
C GLN A 5 -8.88 -30.92 -12.01
N VAL A 6 -9.13 -31.35 -10.79
CA VAL A 6 -8.15 -31.37 -9.70
C VAL A 6 -7.39 -32.68 -9.87
N GLU A 7 -6.40 -32.71 -10.77
CA GLU A 7 -5.45 -33.83 -10.83
C GLU A 7 -4.19 -33.43 -10.05
N ASN A 8 -3.81 -34.25 -9.07
CA ASN A 8 -2.55 -34.20 -8.32
C ASN A 8 -2.28 -32.97 -7.43
N GLY A 9 -3.26 -32.45 -6.70
CA GLY A 9 -3.03 -31.48 -5.62
C GLY A 9 -2.37 -30.16 -6.06
N THR A 10 -2.24 -29.92 -7.36
CA THR A 10 -1.61 -28.74 -7.95
C THR A 10 -2.66 -27.93 -8.70
N ILE A 11 -3.28 -26.98 -8.00
CA ILE A 11 -4.17 -25.95 -8.58
C ILE A 11 -3.29 -24.82 -9.17
N VAL A 12 -2.35 -25.17 -10.05
CA VAL A 12 -1.48 -24.17 -10.68
C VAL A 12 -1.47 -24.43 -12.18
N SER A 13 -2.27 -23.64 -12.91
CA SER A 13 -2.26 -23.66 -14.36
C SER A 13 -0.98 -22.99 -14.88
N PRO A 14 -0.26 -23.61 -15.84
CA PRO A 14 0.86 -22.97 -16.52
C PRO A 14 0.42 -21.85 -17.49
N ALA A 15 -0.83 -21.91 -17.97
CA ALA A 15 -1.46 -20.84 -18.74
C ALA A 15 -2.42 -20.06 -17.82
N ALA A 16 -1.95 -18.93 -17.31
CA ALA A 16 -2.76 -18.05 -16.50
C ALA A 16 -3.34 -16.94 -17.39
N VAL A 17 -4.67 -16.75 -17.36
CA VAL A 17 -5.30 -15.60 -18.01
C VAL A 17 -4.88 -14.37 -17.23
N SER A 18 -4.43 -13.33 -17.93
CA SER A 18 -4.03 -12.06 -17.30
C SER A 18 -5.15 -11.53 -16.39
N GLY A 19 -4.87 -11.49 -15.10
CA GLY A 19 -5.71 -10.86 -14.08
C GLY A 19 -5.86 -9.36 -14.36
N PHE A 20 -4.86 -8.73 -14.98
CA PHE A 20 -4.91 -7.32 -15.37
C PHE A 20 -6.00 -7.06 -16.41
N GLN A 21 -6.04 -7.86 -17.48
CA GLN A 21 -7.10 -7.77 -18.50
C GLN A 21 -8.47 -8.08 -17.90
N LYS A 22 -8.56 -9.12 -17.08
CA LYS A 22 -9.79 -9.52 -16.40
C LYS A 22 -10.32 -8.44 -15.45
N ARG A 23 -9.44 -7.68 -14.79
CA ARG A 23 -9.79 -6.64 -13.82
C ARG A 23 -9.78 -5.23 -14.40
N ARG A 24 -9.64 -5.07 -15.72
CA ARG A 24 -9.61 -3.76 -16.39
C ARG A 24 -10.76 -2.83 -15.96
N GLY A 25 -11.99 -3.35 -15.88
CA GLY A 25 -13.14 -2.57 -15.42
C GLY A 25 -13.01 -2.11 -13.96
N SER A 26 -12.53 -2.98 -13.07
CA SER A 26 -12.28 -2.63 -11.66
C SER A 26 -11.15 -1.62 -11.51
N ILE A 27 -10.09 -1.73 -12.32
CA ILE A 27 -8.96 -0.79 -12.32
C ILE A 27 -9.44 0.59 -12.75
N ILE A 28 -10.15 0.69 -13.89
CA ILE A 28 -10.72 1.96 -14.36
C ILE A 28 -11.69 2.53 -13.32
N GLY A 29 -12.54 1.69 -12.71
CA GLY A 29 -13.45 2.10 -11.65
C GLY A 29 -12.72 2.67 -10.43
N ALA A 30 -11.64 2.03 -9.99
CA ALA A 30 -10.83 2.48 -8.85
C ALA A 30 -10.08 3.80 -9.13
N PHE A 31 -9.56 3.98 -10.34
CA PHE A 31 -8.96 5.25 -10.79
C PHE A 31 -10.00 6.38 -10.81
N SER A 32 -11.18 6.11 -11.36
CA SER A 32 -12.29 7.08 -11.40
C SER A 32 -12.75 7.43 -10.00
N LEU A 33 -12.89 6.45 -9.10
CA LEU A 33 -13.27 6.68 -7.71
C LEU A 33 -12.28 7.61 -7.00
N GLN A 34 -10.97 7.34 -7.09
CA GLN A 34 -9.94 8.20 -6.50
C GLN A 34 -10.00 9.62 -7.05
N THR A 35 -10.15 9.77 -8.37
CA THR A 35 -10.23 11.08 -9.02
C THR A 35 -11.47 11.86 -8.58
N VAL A 36 -12.62 11.19 -8.47
CA VAL A 36 -13.87 11.81 -7.98
C VAL A 36 -13.74 12.17 -6.50
N THR A 37 -13.20 11.28 -5.66
CA THR A 37 -12.96 11.57 -4.24
C THR A 37 -12.03 12.76 -4.07
N PHE A 38 -10.94 12.81 -4.84
CA PHE A 38 -10.03 13.96 -4.86
C PHE A 38 -10.78 15.24 -5.24
N ALA A 39 -11.52 15.25 -6.35
CA ALA A 39 -12.24 16.43 -6.82
C ALA A 39 -13.29 16.92 -5.79
N VAL A 40 -14.02 16.00 -5.16
CA VAL A 40 -15.02 16.33 -4.12
C VAL A 40 -14.35 16.89 -2.88
N ALA A 41 -13.29 16.26 -2.38
CA ALA A 41 -12.56 16.71 -1.20
C ALA A 41 -11.86 18.06 -1.45
N TYR A 42 -11.30 18.24 -2.65
CA TYR A 42 -10.71 19.50 -3.10
C TYR A 42 -11.75 20.62 -3.09
N TYR A 43 -12.91 20.39 -3.71
CA TYR A 43 -13.99 21.37 -3.74
C TYR A 43 -14.49 21.69 -2.32
N ALA A 44 -14.68 20.68 -1.47
CA ALA A 44 -15.17 20.88 -0.11
C ALA A 44 -14.22 21.75 0.73
N GLN A 45 -12.91 21.52 0.63
CA GLN A 45 -11.91 22.34 1.31
C GLN A 45 -11.82 23.75 0.68
N ASN A 46 -11.77 23.84 -0.65
CA ASN A 46 -11.59 25.13 -1.34
C ASN A 46 -12.81 26.06 -1.25
N SER A 47 -14.02 25.50 -1.11
CA SER A 47 -15.26 26.27 -0.92
C SER A 47 -15.49 26.68 0.55
N GLY A 48 -14.59 26.32 1.46
CA GLY A 48 -14.71 26.65 2.88
C GLY A 48 -15.72 25.79 3.65
N ILE A 49 -16.23 24.70 3.06
CA ILE A 49 -17.16 23.77 3.75
C ILE A 49 -16.45 23.10 4.94
N LEU A 50 -15.20 22.66 4.74
CA LEU A 50 -14.40 22.02 5.79
C LEU A 50 -13.63 23.02 6.63
N ASN A 51 -13.26 24.16 6.04
CA ASN A 51 -12.57 25.28 6.70
C ASN A 51 -11.31 24.87 7.50
N LEU A 52 -10.57 23.86 7.03
CA LEU A 52 -9.32 23.45 7.65
C LEU A 52 -8.25 24.50 7.37
N GLN A 53 -7.51 24.93 8.39
CA GLN A 53 -6.44 25.89 8.24
C GLN A 53 -5.12 25.15 7.93
N PRO A 54 -4.47 25.41 6.79
CA PRO A 54 -3.18 24.82 6.50
C PRO A 54 -2.10 25.33 7.48
N ALA A 55 -1.07 24.54 7.74
CA ALA A 55 0.10 25.02 8.47
C ALA A 55 0.83 26.11 7.67
N ASP A 56 1.38 27.10 8.36
CA ASP A 56 2.02 28.29 7.76
C ASP A 56 3.11 27.96 6.75
N GLU A 57 3.88 26.89 6.99
CA GLU A 57 4.94 26.40 6.10
C GLU A 57 4.45 26.06 4.69
N TYR A 58 3.18 25.69 4.53
CA TYR A 58 2.58 25.36 3.24
C TYR A 58 1.99 26.56 2.49
N CYS A 59 2.05 27.76 3.07
CA CYS A 59 1.45 28.99 2.55
C CYS A 59 2.45 30.12 2.27
N GLN A 60 3.75 29.91 2.51
CA GLN A 60 4.78 30.96 2.49
C GLN A 60 5.00 31.65 1.13
N ASN A 61 4.50 31.07 0.03
CA ASN A 61 4.70 31.57 -1.34
C ASN A 61 3.46 32.24 -1.96
N GLN A 62 2.36 32.41 -1.22
CA GLN A 62 1.20 33.14 -1.73
C GLN A 62 1.34 34.64 -1.41
N ASN A 63 1.41 35.46 -2.46
CA ASN A 63 1.26 36.91 -2.33
C ASN A 63 -0.06 37.19 -1.59
N ASN A 64 -0.05 38.13 -0.64
CA ASN A 64 -1.09 38.46 0.36
C ASN A 64 -2.55 38.66 -0.12
N GLU A 65 -2.89 38.39 -1.38
CA GLU A 65 -4.20 38.62 -1.98
C GLU A 65 -5.10 37.38 -2.08
N SER A 66 -4.58 36.15 -1.95
CA SER A 66 -5.40 34.92 -1.95
C SER A 66 -5.33 34.16 -0.63
N SER A 67 -6.48 33.75 -0.09
CA SER A 67 -6.56 32.85 1.07
C SER A 67 -5.96 31.49 0.71
N CYS A 68 -4.90 31.07 1.39
CA CYS A 68 -4.25 29.78 1.20
C CYS A 68 -5.12 28.66 1.79
N THR A 69 -5.66 27.76 0.94
CA THR A 69 -6.55 26.66 1.37
C THR A 69 -5.89 25.30 1.37
N ARG A 70 -4.82 25.12 0.57
CA ARG A 70 -4.12 23.84 0.29
C ARG A 70 -5.07 22.65 0.09
N ALA A 71 -6.17 22.88 -0.62
CA ALA A 71 -7.19 21.87 -0.87
C ALA A 71 -6.66 20.63 -1.59
N ASP A 72 -5.56 20.76 -2.34
CA ASP A 72 -4.81 19.69 -2.99
C ASP A 72 -4.27 18.65 -1.99
N LEU A 73 -3.66 19.09 -0.89
CA LEU A 73 -3.07 18.20 0.12
C LEU A 73 -4.14 17.40 0.87
N PHE A 74 -5.23 18.06 1.27
CA PHE A 74 -6.35 17.38 1.92
C PHE A 74 -7.04 16.38 0.98
N ALA A 75 -7.25 16.79 -0.28
CA ALA A 75 -7.89 15.95 -1.28
C ALA A 75 -7.08 14.71 -1.61
N PHE A 76 -5.75 14.84 -1.69
CA PHE A 76 -4.84 13.73 -1.90
C PHE A 76 -4.96 12.69 -0.79
N GLU A 77 -4.75 13.08 0.48
CA GLU A 77 -4.81 12.17 1.62
C GLU A 77 -6.18 11.49 1.75
N THR A 78 -7.26 12.22 1.45
CA THR A 78 -8.62 11.66 1.47
C THR A 78 -8.82 10.61 0.38
N ALA A 79 -8.37 10.87 -0.85
CA ALA A 79 -8.47 9.94 -1.97
C ALA A 79 -7.64 8.66 -1.73
N CYS A 80 -6.39 8.81 -1.29
CA CYS A 80 -5.52 7.69 -0.94
C CYS A 80 -6.12 6.89 0.21
N GLY A 81 -6.60 7.58 1.25
CA GLY A 81 -7.22 7.00 2.43
C GLY A 81 -8.33 6.00 2.07
N VAL A 82 -9.29 6.37 1.23
CA VAL A 82 -10.39 5.47 0.85
C VAL A 82 -9.88 4.12 0.30
N MET A 83 -8.86 4.15 -0.55
CA MET A 83 -8.31 2.93 -1.15
C MET A 83 -7.42 2.15 -0.19
N LEU A 84 -6.67 2.83 0.68
CA LEU A 84 -5.83 2.23 1.71
C LEU A 84 -6.66 1.47 2.74
N PHE A 85 -7.76 2.08 3.22
CA PHE A 85 -8.71 1.41 4.11
C PHE A 85 -9.29 0.15 3.47
N TYR A 86 -9.66 0.21 2.20
CA TYR A 86 -10.16 -0.95 1.48
C TYR A 86 -9.11 -2.06 1.31
N SER A 87 -7.86 -1.67 1.01
CA SER A 87 -6.72 -2.58 0.88
C SER A 87 -6.43 -3.30 2.20
N ALA A 88 -6.36 -2.53 3.30
CA ALA A 88 -6.18 -3.06 4.64
C ALA A 88 -7.33 -3.98 5.07
N TYR A 89 -8.57 -3.63 4.73
CA TYR A 89 -9.74 -4.47 4.98
C TYR A 89 -9.62 -5.84 4.29
N ILE A 90 -9.33 -5.88 2.99
CA ILE A 90 -9.14 -7.13 2.26
C ILE A 90 -7.96 -7.91 2.85
N GLY A 91 -6.81 -7.26 3.05
CA GLY A 91 -5.62 -7.91 3.63
C GLY A 91 -5.91 -8.56 4.98
N MET A 92 -6.50 -7.81 5.91
CA MET A 92 -6.82 -8.29 7.26
C MET A 92 -7.82 -9.42 7.25
N THR A 93 -8.89 -9.28 6.48
CA THR A 93 -9.94 -10.29 6.41
C THR A 93 -9.42 -11.58 5.77
N SER A 94 -8.69 -11.50 4.67
CA SER A 94 -8.15 -12.67 3.97
C SER A 94 -7.00 -13.35 4.69
N TRP A 95 -6.15 -12.58 5.41
CA TRP A 95 -4.98 -13.12 6.12
C TRP A 95 -5.33 -13.65 7.52
N HIS A 96 -5.96 -12.83 8.37
CA HIS A 96 -6.17 -13.16 9.78
C HIS A 96 -7.54 -13.78 10.06
N ILE A 97 -8.62 -13.25 9.48
CA ILE A 97 -10.00 -13.58 9.88
C ILE A 97 -10.49 -14.85 9.16
N THR A 98 -10.69 -14.76 7.85
CA THR A 98 -11.17 -15.87 7.01
C THR A 98 -10.06 -16.89 6.76
N LYS A 99 -8.80 -16.43 6.79
CA LYS A 99 -7.59 -17.18 6.45
C LYS A 99 -7.61 -17.73 5.02
N THR A 100 -8.37 -17.11 4.11
CA THR A 100 -8.40 -17.45 2.68
C THR A 100 -7.00 -17.43 2.08
N ALA A 101 -6.12 -16.52 2.50
CA ALA A 101 -4.72 -16.45 2.06
C ALA A 101 -3.95 -17.76 2.30
N HIS A 102 -4.34 -18.55 3.30
CA HIS A 102 -3.67 -19.78 3.72
C HIS A 102 -4.42 -21.04 3.31
N LYS A 103 -5.75 -20.98 3.17
CA LYS A 103 -6.62 -22.14 2.95
C LYS A 103 -7.01 -22.36 1.49
N SER A 104 -6.94 -21.32 0.65
CA SER A 104 -7.37 -21.40 -0.76
C SER A 104 -6.33 -22.00 -1.70
N ILE A 105 -5.10 -22.21 -1.21
CA ILE A 105 -3.96 -22.73 -1.96
C ILE A 105 -3.27 -23.85 -1.16
N PRO A 106 -2.58 -24.80 -1.81
CA PRO A 106 -1.74 -25.75 -1.11
C PRO A 106 -0.65 -25.04 -0.28
N SER A 107 -0.34 -25.58 0.91
CA SER A 107 0.74 -25.08 1.78
C SER A 107 2.16 -25.36 1.26
N THR A 108 2.32 -25.49 -0.06
CA THR A 108 3.60 -25.69 -0.74
C THR A 108 4.17 -24.36 -1.24
N ARG A 109 5.43 -24.37 -1.70
CA ARG A 109 6.04 -23.18 -2.31
C ARG A 109 5.29 -22.77 -3.59
N GLU A 110 4.88 -23.75 -4.40
CA GLU A 110 4.21 -23.53 -5.68
C GLU A 110 2.83 -22.93 -5.45
N GLY A 111 2.11 -23.44 -4.44
CA GLY A 111 0.84 -22.87 -4.02
C GLY A 111 0.97 -21.40 -3.63
N ARG A 112 2.01 -21.03 -2.87
CA ARG A 112 2.22 -19.63 -2.45
C ARG A 112 2.69 -18.71 -3.57
N LEU A 113 3.52 -19.19 -4.50
CA LEU A 113 4.07 -18.37 -5.58
C LEU A 113 3.15 -18.25 -6.79
N PHE A 114 2.42 -19.30 -7.14
CA PHE A 114 1.69 -19.39 -8.40
C PHE A 114 0.20 -19.71 -8.23
N GLY A 115 -0.22 -20.03 -7.00
CA GLY A 115 -1.61 -20.31 -6.68
C GLY A 115 -2.48 -19.06 -6.79
N HIS A 116 -3.60 -19.21 -7.47
CA HIS A 116 -4.55 -18.12 -7.65
C HIS A 116 -5.40 -17.94 -6.39
N ILE A 117 -5.34 -16.74 -5.80
CA ILE A 117 -6.24 -16.31 -4.72
C ILE A 117 -7.08 -15.14 -5.23
N LYS A 118 -8.41 -15.29 -5.22
CA LYS A 118 -9.35 -14.27 -5.73
C LYS A 118 -9.17 -12.93 -5.02
N ASP A 119 -9.01 -12.96 -3.70
CA ASP A 119 -8.81 -11.76 -2.88
C ASP A 119 -7.46 -11.11 -3.21
N GLY A 120 -6.41 -11.90 -3.48
CA GLY A 120 -5.10 -11.38 -3.88
C GLY A 120 -5.15 -10.69 -5.24
N GLU A 121 -5.84 -11.28 -6.23
CA GLU A 121 -6.06 -10.64 -7.54
C GLU A 121 -6.84 -9.32 -7.39
N GLN A 122 -7.89 -9.32 -6.57
CA GLN A 122 -8.69 -8.11 -6.33
C GLN A 122 -7.89 -7.02 -5.61
N LEU A 123 -7.12 -7.40 -4.59
CA LEU A 123 -6.24 -6.48 -3.87
C LEU A 123 -5.18 -5.90 -4.80
N MET A 124 -4.55 -6.70 -5.65
CA MET A 124 -3.53 -6.19 -6.57
C MET A 124 -4.11 -5.26 -7.64
N ALA A 125 -5.36 -5.43 -8.06
CA ALA A 125 -6.05 -4.46 -8.91
C ALA A 125 -6.24 -3.12 -8.19
N VAL A 126 -6.58 -3.15 -6.90
CA VAL A 126 -6.67 -1.96 -6.05
C VAL A 126 -5.31 -1.30 -5.88
N VAL A 127 -4.29 -2.05 -5.46
CA VAL A 127 -2.94 -1.55 -5.23
C VAL A 127 -2.36 -0.97 -6.52
N PHE A 128 -2.50 -1.65 -7.67
CA PHE A 128 -2.07 -1.09 -8.94
C PHE A 128 -2.74 0.25 -9.23
N SER A 129 -4.06 0.34 -8.99
CA SER A 129 -4.82 1.56 -9.27
C SER A 129 -4.42 2.71 -8.34
N LEU A 130 -4.33 2.43 -7.04
CA LEU A 130 -3.89 3.39 -6.03
C LEU A 130 -2.48 3.89 -6.32
N GLN A 131 -1.51 2.98 -6.40
CA GLN A 131 -0.10 3.32 -6.49
C GLN A 131 0.24 4.05 -7.80
N SER A 132 -0.45 3.71 -8.89
CA SER A 132 -0.28 4.42 -10.17
C SER A 132 -0.92 5.80 -10.17
N TRP A 133 -2.10 5.94 -9.56
CA TRP A 133 -2.78 7.23 -9.44
C TRP A 133 -1.98 8.17 -8.53
N ASP A 134 -1.56 7.69 -7.35
CA ASP A 134 -0.70 8.42 -6.41
C ASP A 134 0.56 8.91 -7.11
N LEU A 135 1.26 8.02 -7.80
CA LEU A 135 2.48 8.38 -8.55
C LEU A 135 2.26 9.55 -9.51
N ILE A 136 1.15 9.56 -10.25
CA ILE A 136 0.83 10.60 -11.23
C ILE A 136 0.53 11.92 -10.53
N VAL A 137 -0.33 11.91 -9.51
CA VAL A 137 -0.75 13.13 -8.81
C VAL A 137 0.40 13.74 -8.01
N SER A 138 1.22 12.90 -7.38
CA SER A 138 2.36 13.35 -6.57
C SER A 138 3.51 13.92 -7.40
N MET A 139 3.58 13.66 -8.72
CA MET A 139 4.50 14.40 -9.59
C MET A 139 4.10 15.87 -9.77
N ILE A 140 2.84 16.22 -9.51
CA ILE A 140 2.27 17.56 -9.74
C ILE A 140 2.26 18.38 -8.44
N ILE A 141 2.07 17.72 -7.29
CA ILE A 141 2.04 18.38 -5.97
C ILE A 141 3.45 18.40 -5.37
N PRO A 142 4.12 19.57 -5.25
CA PRO A 142 5.52 19.64 -4.85
C PRO A 142 5.84 18.99 -3.51
N GLU A 143 4.94 19.08 -2.53
CA GLU A 143 5.11 18.52 -1.19
C GLU A 143 5.12 16.98 -1.19
N LEU A 144 4.63 16.36 -2.27
CA LEU A 144 4.48 14.91 -2.41
C LEU A 144 5.48 14.31 -3.43
N ASN A 145 6.33 15.12 -4.06
CA ASN A 145 7.15 14.68 -5.19
C ASN A 145 8.55 14.15 -4.83
N SER A 146 8.81 13.87 -3.55
CA SER A 146 10.12 13.40 -3.12
C SER A 146 10.51 12.10 -3.83
N PHE A 147 11.79 11.95 -4.18
CA PHE A 147 12.27 10.80 -4.94
C PHE A 147 11.91 9.46 -4.27
N LEU A 148 12.10 9.34 -2.96
CA LEU A 148 11.81 8.10 -2.23
C LEU A 148 10.32 7.75 -2.28
N PHE A 149 9.45 8.75 -2.18
CA PHE A 149 8.01 8.57 -2.29
C PHE A 149 7.62 8.10 -3.70
N LEU A 150 8.04 8.82 -4.75
CA LEU A 150 7.74 8.44 -6.14
C LEU A 150 8.31 7.05 -6.50
N ALA A 151 9.54 6.75 -6.04
CA ALA A 151 10.15 5.43 -6.26
C ALA A 151 9.37 4.31 -5.57
N HIS A 152 8.88 4.54 -4.34
CA HIS A 152 8.02 3.60 -3.64
C HIS A 152 6.74 3.29 -4.42
N HIS A 153 6.01 4.32 -4.84
CA HIS A 153 4.75 4.17 -5.57
C HIS A 153 4.95 3.50 -6.94
N PHE A 154 6.02 3.86 -7.65
CA PHE A 154 6.38 3.19 -8.89
C PHE A 154 6.67 1.69 -8.68
N MET A 155 7.50 1.35 -7.69
CA MET A 155 7.84 -0.04 -7.38
C MET A 155 6.60 -0.84 -6.97
N ALA A 156 5.73 -0.27 -6.13
CA ALA A 156 4.49 -0.91 -5.67
C ALA A 156 3.50 -1.13 -6.84
N SER A 157 3.36 -0.15 -7.74
CA SER A 157 2.56 -0.28 -8.96
C SER A 157 3.13 -1.37 -9.88
N LEU A 158 4.44 -1.40 -10.11
CA LEU A 158 5.09 -2.37 -10.98
C LEU A 158 4.86 -3.81 -10.51
N ILE A 159 5.05 -4.08 -9.21
CA ILE A 159 4.83 -5.43 -8.67
C ILE A 159 3.36 -5.82 -8.66
N ALA A 160 2.44 -4.87 -8.46
CA ALA A 160 1.01 -5.13 -8.55
C ALA A 160 0.59 -5.47 -10.00
N TYR A 161 1.12 -4.74 -10.98
CA TYR A 161 0.93 -5.04 -12.40
C TYR A 161 1.45 -6.44 -12.74
N PHE A 162 2.67 -6.79 -12.34
CA PHE A 162 3.23 -8.12 -12.59
C PHE A 162 2.47 -9.23 -11.88
N SER A 163 1.97 -8.98 -10.67
CA SER A 163 1.16 -9.93 -9.93
C SER A 163 -0.12 -10.26 -10.69
N LEU A 164 -0.79 -9.23 -11.23
CA LEU A 164 -2.00 -9.35 -12.05
C LEU A 164 -1.76 -9.97 -13.42
N GLU A 165 -0.81 -9.44 -14.18
CA GLU A 165 -0.60 -9.82 -15.58
C GLU A 165 -0.14 -11.28 -15.67
N TYR A 166 0.71 -11.70 -14.73
CA TYR A 166 1.34 -13.01 -14.76
C TYR A 166 0.88 -13.94 -13.63
N GLU A 167 -0.13 -13.55 -12.86
CA GLU A 167 -0.73 -14.37 -11.78
C GLU A 167 0.34 -14.93 -10.83
N TYR A 168 1.16 -14.01 -10.32
CA TYR A 168 2.27 -14.30 -9.42
C TYR A 168 1.98 -13.81 -8.00
N VAL A 169 2.44 -14.57 -7.02
CA VAL A 169 2.60 -14.20 -5.60
C VAL A 169 1.35 -13.66 -4.90
N HIS A 170 0.14 -14.02 -5.32
CA HIS A 170 -1.11 -13.54 -4.68
C HIS A 170 -1.15 -13.79 -3.17
N HIS A 171 -0.54 -14.88 -2.69
CA HIS A 171 -0.37 -15.16 -1.27
C HIS A 171 0.41 -14.04 -0.56
N TYR A 172 1.59 -13.71 -1.06
CA TYR A 172 2.46 -12.69 -0.47
C TYR A 172 1.91 -11.27 -0.67
N ALA A 173 1.25 -11.04 -1.79
CA ALA A 173 0.59 -9.80 -2.13
C ALA A 173 -0.50 -9.41 -1.11
N LEU A 174 -1.28 -10.37 -0.61
CA LEU A 174 -2.27 -10.12 0.45
C LEU A 174 -1.65 -9.57 1.74
N PHE A 175 -0.43 -10.01 2.06
CA PHE A 175 0.31 -9.43 3.18
C PHE A 175 0.89 -8.07 2.83
N ALA A 176 1.68 -8.00 1.75
CA ALA A 176 2.51 -6.85 1.43
C ALA A 176 1.75 -5.63 0.87
N GLY A 177 0.57 -5.83 0.28
CA GLY A 177 -0.29 -4.75 -0.22
C GLY A 177 -1.59 -4.59 0.57
N GLY A 178 -1.78 -5.35 1.64
CA GLY A 178 -3.02 -5.38 2.41
C GLY A 178 -2.75 -5.31 3.90
N VAL A 179 -2.21 -6.38 4.49
CA VAL A 179 -1.94 -6.43 5.94
C VAL A 179 -0.96 -5.33 6.38
N SER A 180 0.08 -5.05 5.61
CA SER A 180 1.01 -3.95 5.91
C SER A 180 0.35 -2.57 5.95
N GLU A 181 -0.75 -2.38 5.21
CA GLU A 181 -1.45 -1.10 5.06
C GLU A 181 -2.28 -0.70 6.29
N ILE A 182 -2.43 -1.58 7.28
CA ILE A 182 -3.10 -1.24 8.56
C ILE A 182 -2.41 -0.06 9.24
N SER A 183 -1.08 -0.05 9.22
CA SER A 183 -0.33 1.09 9.76
C SER A 183 -0.64 2.37 8.98
N THR A 184 -0.76 2.30 7.66
CA THR A 184 -1.03 3.45 6.79
C THR A 184 -2.40 4.08 7.06
N ILE A 185 -3.39 3.32 7.53
CA ILE A 185 -4.69 3.88 7.97
C ILE A 185 -4.47 5.00 9.00
N PHE A 186 -3.62 4.77 10.00
CA PHE A 186 -3.31 5.77 11.01
C PHE A 186 -2.46 6.91 10.43
N LEU A 187 -1.54 6.57 9.52
CA LEU A 187 -0.68 7.54 8.86
C LEU A 187 -1.47 8.58 8.05
N VAL A 188 -2.57 8.20 7.39
CA VAL A 188 -3.43 9.16 6.67
C VAL A 188 -3.89 10.30 7.58
N PHE A 189 -4.34 9.99 8.80
CA PHE A 189 -4.75 11.03 9.74
C PHE A 189 -3.57 11.87 10.24
N ILE A 190 -2.42 11.25 10.45
CA ILE A 190 -1.18 11.95 10.84
C ILE A 190 -0.74 12.91 9.73
N ASN A 191 -0.80 12.50 8.46
CA ASN A 191 -0.47 13.34 7.31
C ASN A 191 -1.45 14.50 7.17
N ILE A 192 -2.76 14.25 7.32
CA ILE A 192 -3.74 15.33 7.35
C ILE A 192 -3.40 16.33 8.45
N ALA A 193 -3.06 15.87 9.66
CA ALA A 193 -2.69 16.74 10.77
C ALA A 193 -1.34 17.46 10.56
N LYS A 194 -0.43 16.88 9.77
CA LYS A 194 0.80 17.56 9.36
C LYS A 194 0.49 18.77 8.49
N PHE A 195 -0.46 18.63 7.55
CA PHE A 195 -0.86 19.72 6.66
C PHE A 195 -1.84 20.70 7.30
N PHE A 196 -2.72 20.21 8.17
CA PHE A 196 -3.80 20.94 8.84
C PHE A 196 -3.77 20.65 10.34
N PRO A 197 -2.85 21.25 11.09
CA PRO A 197 -2.65 20.95 12.50
C PRO A 197 -3.91 21.29 13.31
N PRO A 198 -4.38 20.38 14.19
CA PRO A 198 -5.45 20.70 15.10
C PRO A 198 -4.98 21.73 16.13
N GLN A 199 -5.92 22.49 16.70
CA GLN A 199 -5.62 23.35 17.85
C GLN A 199 -5.23 22.50 19.06
N ASP A 200 -4.30 23.01 19.86
CA ASP A 200 -3.89 22.39 21.12
C ASP A 200 -5.08 22.20 22.05
N ASP A 201 -5.01 21.17 22.91
CA ASP A 201 -6.03 20.81 23.90
C ASP A 201 -7.43 20.50 23.33
N THR A 202 -7.53 20.20 22.04
CA THR A 202 -8.78 19.74 21.41
C THR A 202 -8.90 18.20 21.36
N PRO A 203 -10.12 17.65 21.27
CA PRO A 203 -10.32 16.22 21.02
C PRO A 203 -9.62 15.73 19.75
N SER A 204 -9.51 16.58 18.72
CA SER A 204 -8.78 16.28 17.48
C SER A 204 -7.29 16.09 17.74
N ALA A 205 -6.65 16.93 18.56
CA ALA A 205 -5.25 16.75 18.95
C ALA A 205 -5.03 15.43 19.68
N SER A 206 -5.92 15.08 20.62
CA SER A 206 -5.90 13.79 21.32
C SER A 206 -6.05 12.60 20.36
N PHE A 207 -6.95 12.70 19.38
CA PHE A 207 -7.16 11.66 18.36
C PHE A 207 -5.90 11.46 17.50
N ILE A 208 -5.26 12.55 17.06
CA ILE A 208 -4.03 12.45 16.26
C ILE A 208 -2.90 11.82 17.06
N PHE A 209 -2.76 12.15 18.34
CA PHE A 209 -1.79 11.48 19.21
C PHE A 209 -2.04 9.97 19.31
N ILE A 210 -3.30 9.54 19.45
CA ILE A 210 -3.66 8.12 19.42
C ILE A 210 -3.26 7.50 18.08
N CYS A 211 -3.55 8.17 16.96
CA CYS A 211 -3.12 7.71 15.64
C CYS A 211 -1.61 7.57 15.53
N GLN A 212 -0.81 8.50 16.07
CA GLN A 212 0.66 8.40 16.08
C GLN A 212 1.14 7.17 16.85
N VAL A 213 0.59 6.91 18.04
CA VAL A 213 0.93 5.73 18.84
C VAL A 213 0.53 4.45 18.12
N CYS A 214 -0.71 4.38 17.61
CA CYS A 214 -1.20 3.22 16.87
C CYS A 214 -0.40 2.99 15.58
N PHE A 215 -0.02 4.04 14.87
CA PHE A 215 0.85 3.98 13.69
C PHE A 215 2.18 3.35 14.04
N ALA A 216 2.89 3.87 15.06
CA ALA A 216 4.20 3.35 15.46
C ALA A 216 4.15 1.87 15.84
N ILE A 217 3.16 1.47 16.64
CA ILE A 217 2.97 0.07 17.05
C ILE A 217 2.65 -0.81 15.83
N ALA A 218 1.68 -0.40 15.00
CA ALA A 218 1.29 -1.17 13.82
C ALA A 218 2.43 -1.28 12.81
N PHE A 219 3.21 -0.21 12.62
CA PHE A 219 4.38 -0.19 11.74
C PHE A 219 5.42 -1.21 12.22
N LEU A 220 5.79 -1.18 13.50
CA LEU A 220 6.72 -2.15 14.08
C LEU A 220 6.24 -3.59 13.89
N VAL A 221 4.99 -3.88 14.20
CA VAL A 221 4.45 -5.25 14.12
C VAL A 221 4.36 -5.72 12.67
N TYR A 222 3.71 -4.96 11.80
CA TYR A 222 3.35 -5.42 10.45
C TYR A 222 4.43 -5.14 9.41
N ARG A 223 5.10 -3.97 9.46
CA ARG A 223 6.09 -3.55 8.46
C ARG A 223 7.53 -3.88 8.83
N ILE A 224 7.82 -4.19 10.09
CA ILE A 224 9.14 -4.69 10.51
C ILE A 224 9.06 -6.18 10.83
N ILE A 225 8.47 -6.56 11.97
CA ILE A 225 8.56 -7.94 12.48
C ILE A 225 7.94 -8.96 11.49
N LEU A 226 6.68 -8.75 11.11
CA LEU A 226 5.99 -9.67 10.22
C LEU A 226 6.47 -9.57 8.78
N TRP A 227 6.82 -8.37 8.30
CA TRP A 227 7.38 -8.17 6.96
C TRP A 227 8.65 -8.99 6.75
N PHE A 228 9.61 -8.94 7.69
CA PHE A 228 10.83 -9.74 7.59
C PHE A 228 10.53 -11.24 7.59
N LYS A 229 9.62 -11.70 8.45
CA LYS A 229 9.20 -13.11 8.50
C LYS A 229 8.61 -13.58 7.16
N VAL A 230 7.72 -12.80 6.57
CA VAL A 230 7.08 -13.12 5.28
C VAL A 230 8.08 -13.00 4.13
N THR A 231 8.95 -11.99 4.15
CA THR A 231 10.03 -11.77 3.19
C THR A 231 11.00 -12.94 3.14
N ILE A 232 11.49 -13.42 4.28
CA ILE A 232 12.40 -14.59 4.33
C ILE A 232 11.75 -15.79 3.64
N ARG A 233 10.44 -15.99 3.85
CA ARG A 233 9.71 -17.08 3.20
C ARG A 233 9.55 -16.86 1.70
N LEU A 234 9.22 -15.64 1.26
CA LEU A 234 9.14 -15.29 -0.16
C LEU A 234 10.48 -15.54 -0.87
N TRP A 235 11.60 -15.13 -0.26
CA TRP A 235 12.93 -15.34 -0.81
C TRP A 235 13.31 -16.81 -0.87
N SER A 236 13.06 -17.58 0.20
CA SER A 236 13.29 -19.03 0.19
C SER A 236 12.49 -19.72 -0.91
N ASP A 237 11.19 -19.39 -1.01
CA ASP A 237 10.30 -19.94 -2.02
C ASP A 237 10.67 -19.51 -3.44
N GLY A 238 11.13 -18.27 -3.63
CA GLY A 238 11.48 -17.71 -4.93
C GLY A 238 12.86 -18.09 -5.45
N LEU A 239 13.85 -18.30 -4.57
CA LEU A 239 15.23 -18.65 -4.97
C LEU A 239 15.40 -20.12 -5.37
N SER A 240 14.88 -21.06 -4.57
CA SER A 240 14.47 -22.33 -5.20
C SER A 240 13.18 -22.04 -6.00
N ALA A 241 12.50 -22.88 -6.75
CA ALA A 241 11.69 -22.43 -7.90
C ALA A 241 12.45 -21.70 -9.04
N LEU A 242 13.29 -20.69 -8.79
CA LEU A 242 14.25 -20.21 -9.81
C LEU A 242 15.33 -21.27 -10.08
N LYS A 243 15.97 -21.78 -9.03
CA LYS A 243 17.03 -22.81 -9.11
C LYS A 243 16.55 -24.10 -9.77
N ASP A 244 15.33 -24.52 -9.45
CA ASP A 244 14.76 -25.83 -9.83
C ASP A 244 13.95 -25.75 -11.14
N GLY A 245 13.89 -24.58 -11.78
CA GLY A 245 13.15 -24.37 -13.04
C GLY A 245 11.63 -24.34 -12.89
N THR A 246 11.11 -24.38 -11.67
CA THR A 246 9.67 -24.36 -11.37
C THR A 246 9.01 -23.04 -11.81
N ALA A 247 9.72 -21.92 -11.73
CA ALA A 247 9.25 -20.64 -12.27
C ALA A 247 8.97 -20.72 -13.77
N GLU A 248 9.90 -21.29 -14.53
CA GLU A 248 9.76 -21.49 -15.97
C GLU A 248 8.66 -22.50 -16.30
N LYS A 249 8.56 -23.58 -15.51
CA LYS A 249 7.51 -24.59 -15.66
C LYS A 249 6.11 -24.01 -15.53
N TYR A 250 5.85 -23.18 -14.51
CA TYR A 250 4.52 -22.64 -14.26
C TYR A 250 4.26 -21.31 -14.97
N ARG A 251 5.30 -20.57 -15.37
CA ARG A 251 5.18 -19.28 -16.06
C ARG A 251 6.27 -19.18 -17.15
N PRO A 252 6.12 -19.94 -18.25
CA PRO A 252 7.13 -20.00 -19.30
C PRO A 252 7.49 -18.62 -19.87
N GLY A 253 8.78 -18.35 -20.02
CA GLY A 253 9.35 -17.10 -20.50
C GLY A 253 9.22 -15.92 -19.53
N LYS A 254 8.71 -16.14 -18.31
CA LYS A 254 8.40 -15.08 -17.32
C LYS A 254 9.16 -15.23 -16.01
N SER A 255 10.19 -16.06 -15.96
CA SER A 255 11.05 -16.21 -14.78
C SER A 255 11.65 -14.89 -14.29
N TYR A 256 11.88 -13.91 -15.18
CA TYR A 256 12.35 -12.56 -14.82
C TYR A 256 11.38 -11.82 -13.87
N VAL A 257 10.08 -12.11 -13.93
CA VAL A 257 9.06 -11.49 -13.09
C VAL A 257 9.32 -11.81 -11.61
N LEU A 258 9.64 -13.08 -11.31
CA LEU A 258 9.97 -13.51 -9.96
C LEU A 258 11.27 -12.85 -9.46
N VAL A 259 12.26 -12.69 -10.33
CA VAL A 259 13.48 -11.93 -10.00
C VAL A 259 13.15 -10.48 -9.66
N THR A 260 12.28 -9.83 -10.45
CA THR A 260 11.83 -8.46 -10.16
C THR A 260 11.10 -8.39 -8.81
N PHE A 261 10.24 -9.35 -8.48
CA PHE A 261 9.59 -9.40 -7.17
C PHE A 261 10.60 -9.44 -6.03
N LEU A 262 11.62 -10.30 -6.12
CA LEU A 262 12.65 -10.40 -5.08
C LEU A 262 13.44 -9.09 -4.94
N LEU A 263 13.89 -8.51 -6.05
CA LEU A 263 14.63 -7.25 -6.05
C LEU A 263 13.81 -6.10 -5.46
N VAL A 264 12.58 -5.91 -5.95
CA VAL A 264 11.69 -4.86 -5.45
C VAL A 264 11.33 -5.10 -3.98
N ASN A 265 11.11 -6.35 -3.56
CA ASN A 265 10.87 -6.66 -2.16
C ASN A 265 12.06 -6.28 -1.25
N ALA A 266 13.31 -6.48 -1.70
CA ALA A 266 14.47 -6.03 -0.94
C ALA A 266 14.52 -4.50 -0.82
N LEU A 267 14.29 -3.78 -1.93
CA LEU A 267 14.27 -2.32 -1.93
C LEU A 267 13.16 -1.79 -1.01
N LEU A 268 11.92 -2.27 -1.18
CA LEU A 268 10.79 -1.87 -0.33
C LEU A 268 11.00 -2.26 1.14
N GLY A 269 11.65 -3.39 1.42
CA GLY A 269 12.04 -3.80 2.76
C GLY A 269 13.07 -2.86 3.39
N ALA A 270 14.06 -2.40 2.61
CA ALA A 270 15.01 -1.38 3.08
C ALA A 270 14.31 -0.06 3.40
N LEU A 271 13.34 0.37 2.58
CA LEU A 271 12.51 1.55 2.87
C LEU A 271 11.75 1.39 4.19
N GLN A 272 11.23 0.20 4.53
CA GLN A 272 10.57 -0.02 5.82
C GLN A 272 11.50 0.27 7.00
N VAL A 273 12.76 -0.18 6.91
CA VAL A 273 13.75 0.05 7.98
C VAL A 273 14.14 1.52 8.08
N LEU A 274 14.29 2.21 6.94
CA LEU A 274 14.57 3.64 6.91
C LEU A 274 13.45 4.43 7.60
N TRP A 275 12.19 4.20 7.22
CA TRP A 275 11.04 4.86 7.84
C TRP A 275 10.86 4.50 9.32
N PHE A 276 11.14 3.25 9.70
CA PHE A 276 11.14 2.89 11.12
C PHE A 276 12.19 3.67 11.92
N THR A 277 13.36 3.89 11.32
CA THR A 277 14.40 4.74 11.94
C THR A 277 13.89 6.16 12.15
N GLU A 278 13.21 6.75 11.17
CA GLU A 278 12.61 8.09 11.29
C GLU A 278 11.54 8.14 12.39
N ILE A 279 10.69 7.12 12.48
CA ILE A 279 9.69 6.99 13.55
C ILE A 279 10.37 6.95 14.92
N CYS A 280 11.43 6.15 15.08
CA CYS A 280 12.18 6.07 16.33
C CYS A 280 12.86 7.40 16.68
N THR A 281 13.46 8.08 15.71
CA THR A 281 14.08 9.39 15.93
C THR A 281 13.04 10.41 16.39
N LYS A 282 11.88 10.47 15.74
CA LYS A 282 10.79 11.38 16.13
C LYS A 282 10.23 11.06 17.52
N ALA A 283 10.06 9.78 17.84
CA ALA A 283 9.63 9.35 19.17
C ALA A 283 10.67 9.74 20.24
N ALA A 284 11.97 9.59 19.95
CA ALA A 284 13.04 9.98 20.85
C ALA A 284 13.09 11.51 21.07
N GLU A 285 12.91 12.31 20.02
CA GLU A 285 12.81 13.77 20.13
C GLU A 285 11.69 14.18 21.10
N ILE A 286 10.50 13.59 20.97
CA ILE A 286 9.36 13.86 21.85
C ILE A 286 9.69 13.49 23.31
N LEU A 287 10.31 12.33 23.54
CA LEU A 287 10.65 11.87 24.89
C LEU A 287 11.78 12.70 25.53
N LEU A 288 12.75 13.16 24.76
CA LEU A 288 13.90 13.92 25.26
C LEU A 288 13.61 15.42 25.43
N VAL A 289 12.67 15.98 24.67
CA VAL A 289 12.20 17.37 24.81
C VAL A 289 11.15 17.52 25.91
N SER A 290 10.67 16.41 26.48
CA SER A 290 9.76 16.41 27.63
C SER A 290 10.44 16.11 28.99
N PRO A 291 11.55 16.77 29.41
CA PRO A 291 12.02 16.66 30.78
C PRO A 291 11.24 17.66 31.66
N GLY A 292 9.99 17.34 32.00
CA GLY A 292 9.23 18.18 32.95
C GLY A 292 7.71 18.17 32.88
N ALA A 293 7.07 17.00 32.68
CA ALA A 293 5.68 16.80 33.07
C ALA A 293 5.62 16.01 34.39
#